data_AF-A0A9W9PUR5-F1
#
_entry.id   AF-A0A9W9PUR5-F1
#
_cell.length_a   1.000
_cell.length_b   1.000
_cell.length_c   1.000
_cell.angle_alpha   90.00
_cell.angle_beta   90.00
_cell.angle_gamma   90.00
#
_symmetry.space_group_name_H-M   'P 1'
#
loop_
_entity.id
_entity.type
_entity.pdbx_description
1 polymer ?
#
loop_
_entity_poly.entity_id
_entity_poly.type
_entity_poly.pdbx_seq_one_letter_code
_entity_poly.pdbx_strand_id
1 'polypeptide(L)'
;MQVEASTRAFVMALKVSGKNYSEIADLTGLPKRSVRGICDFAVNKGFDADKRPLEIKDAYFASQVRGERKRSPEKKTAVRKVAAKNKNVVAEEEYEEEEEQKEELADDINEDSAVV
;
A
#
# COMPACT_ATOMS: atom_id res chain seq x y z
N MET A 1 -3.33 -11.97 3.62
CA MET A 1 -2.99 -13.02 2.64
C MET A 1 -1.55 -13.43 2.85
N GLN A 2 -1.27 -14.71 3.09
CA GLN A 2 0.10 -15.20 3.10
C GLN A 2 0.49 -15.50 1.65
N VAL A 3 1.55 -14.87 1.16
CA VAL A 3 2.08 -15.12 -0.19
C VAL A 3 3.05 -16.29 -0.08
N GLU A 4 2.86 -17.31 -0.92
CA GLU A 4 3.72 -18.49 -0.96
C GLU A 4 5.14 -18.15 -1.43
N ALA A 5 6.11 -18.98 -1.05
CA ALA A 5 7.49 -18.81 -1.48
C ALA A 5 7.64 -18.87 -3.02
N SER A 6 6.86 -19.76 -3.66
CA SER A 6 6.74 -19.89 -5.11
C SER A 6 6.34 -18.58 -5.78
N THR A 7 5.27 -17.93 -5.30
CA THR A 7 4.79 -16.65 -5.83
C THR A 7 5.84 -15.55 -5.64
N ARG A 8 6.53 -15.52 -4.50
CA ARG A 8 7.61 -14.55 -4.26
C ARG A 8 8.80 -14.73 -5.19
N ALA A 9 9.20 -15.98 -5.44
CA ALA A 9 10.26 -16.31 -6.38
C ALA A 9 9.89 -15.88 -7.81
N PHE A 10 8.63 -16.12 -8.21
CA PHE A 10 8.12 -15.69 -9.51
C PHE A 10 8.14 -14.17 -9.67
N VAL A 11 7.65 -13.43 -8.66
CA VAL A 11 7.73 -11.95 -8.62
C VAL A 11 9.17 -11.47 -8.80
N MET A 12 10.13 -12.12 -8.13
CA MET A 12 11.53 -11.71 -8.21
C MET A 12 12.15 -12.05 -9.57
N ALA A 13 11.79 -13.18 -10.18
CA ALA A 13 12.20 -13.51 -11.54
C ALA A 13 11.71 -12.46 -12.55
N LEU A 14 10.46 -11.99 -12.42
CA LEU A 14 9.92 -10.91 -13.25
C LEU A 14 10.64 -9.59 -13.01
N LYS A 15 11.02 -9.28 -11.76
CA LYS A 15 11.79 -8.07 -11.45
C LYS A 15 13.16 -8.09 -12.11
N VAL A 16 13.83 -9.24 -12.09
CA VAL A 16 15.15 -9.44 -12.69
C VAL A 16 15.09 -9.46 -14.23
N SER A 17 13.95 -9.84 -14.81
CA SER A 17 13.72 -9.72 -16.25
C SER A 17 13.50 -8.27 -16.72
N GLY A 18 13.57 -7.28 -15.82
CA GLY A 18 13.46 -5.86 -16.16
C GLY A 18 12.05 -5.27 -16.09
N LYS A 19 11.04 -6.04 -15.67
CA LYS A 19 9.66 -5.52 -15.56
C LYS A 19 9.53 -4.51 -14.43
N ASN A 20 8.62 -3.57 -14.61
CA ASN A 20 8.31 -2.57 -13.60
C ASN A 20 7.28 -3.09 -12.57
N TYR A 21 7.20 -2.46 -11.40
CA TYR A 21 6.32 -2.92 -10.32
C TYR A 21 4.83 -2.92 -10.69
N SER A 22 4.40 -1.98 -11.55
CA SER A 22 3.01 -1.94 -12.04
C SER A 22 2.73 -3.14 -12.95
N GLU A 23 3.59 -3.41 -13.93
CA GLU A 23 3.45 -4.55 -14.84
C GLU A 23 3.47 -5.89 -14.08
N ILE A 24 4.32 -6.00 -13.05
CA ILE A 24 4.37 -7.21 -12.22
C ILE A 24 3.07 -7.34 -11.41
N ALA A 25 2.51 -6.24 -10.90
CA ALA A 25 1.23 -6.26 -10.20
C ALA A 25 0.10 -6.73 -11.14
N ASP A 26 0.07 -6.23 -12.36
CA ASP A 26 -0.92 -6.60 -13.38
C ASP A 26 -0.79 -8.09 -13.77
N LEU A 27 0.42 -8.59 -13.91
CA LEU A 27 0.69 -9.99 -14.25
C LEU A 27 0.40 -10.99 -13.12
N THR A 28 0.60 -10.57 -11.87
CA THR A 28 0.47 -11.46 -10.70
C THR A 28 -0.85 -11.29 -9.96
N GLY A 29 -1.62 -10.24 -10.26
CA GLY A 29 -2.80 -9.84 -9.50
C GLY A 29 -2.50 -9.39 -8.07
N LEU A 30 -1.22 -9.21 -7.72
CA LEU A 30 -0.82 -8.77 -6.39
C LEU A 30 -0.86 -7.24 -6.31
N PRO A 31 -1.30 -6.66 -5.18
CA PRO A 31 -1.25 -5.22 -5.02
C PRO A 31 0.21 -4.74 -5.08
N LYS A 32 0.43 -3.61 -5.76
CA LYS A 32 1.77 -3.03 -5.99
C LYS A 32 2.62 -2.91 -4.72
N ARG A 33 1.98 -2.62 -3.58
CA ARG A 33 2.65 -2.57 -2.26
C ARG A 33 3.23 -3.92 -1.84
N SER A 34 2.53 -5.02 -2.11
CA SER A 34 3.00 -6.37 -1.84
C SER A 34 4.15 -6.74 -2.75
N VAL A 35 4.08 -6.43 -4.04
CA VAL A 35 5.17 -6.68 -5.00
C VAL A 35 6.46 -6.00 -4.53
N ARG A 36 6.38 -4.72 -4.15
CA ARG A 36 7.52 -3.97 -3.63
C ARG A 36 8.08 -4.61 -2.35
N GLY A 37 7.21 -4.93 -1.38
CA GLY A 37 7.62 -5.58 -0.14
C GLY A 37 8.29 -6.95 -0.35
N ILE A 38 7.88 -7.71 -1.36
CA ILE A 38 8.52 -8.99 -1.73
C ILE A 38 9.93 -8.74 -2.26
N CYS A 39 10.10 -7.76 -3.16
CA CYS A 39 11.41 -7.44 -3.72
C CYS A 39 12.36 -6.94 -2.64
N ASP A 40 11.92 -6.01 -1.79
CA ASP A 40 12.70 -5.47 -0.69
C ASP A 40 13.09 -6.59 0.30
N PHE A 41 12.16 -7.50 0.59
CA PHE A 41 12.44 -8.65 1.46
C PHE A 41 13.52 -9.57 0.90
N ALA A 42 13.48 -9.90 -0.39
CA ALA A 42 14.47 -10.75 -1.03
C ALA A 42 15.87 -10.10 -1.01
N VAL A 43 15.95 -8.80 -1.32
CA VAL A 43 17.22 -8.03 -1.26
C VAL A 43 17.77 -8.01 0.17
N ASN A 44 16.92 -7.77 1.17
CA ASN A 44 17.31 -7.81 2.58
C ASN A 44 17.81 -9.20 3.03
N LYS A 45 17.41 -10.27 2.35
CA LYS A 45 17.89 -11.64 2.57
C LYS A 45 19.18 -11.96 1.80
N GLY A 46 19.75 -11.00 1.08
CA GLY A 46 20.99 -11.16 0.32
C GLY A 46 20.77 -11.71 -1.09
N PHE A 47 19.57 -11.56 -1.65
CA PHE A 47 19.36 -11.81 -3.07
C PHE A 47 20.04 -10.71 -3.90
N ASP A 48 20.87 -11.11 -4.86
CA ASP A 48 21.52 -10.22 -5.82
C ASP A 48 20.79 -10.29 -7.17
N ALA A 49 20.21 -9.17 -7.59
CA ALA A 49 19.42 -9.08 -8.82
C ALA A 49 20.28 -8.99 -10.08
N ASP A 50 21.53 -8.53 -9.95
CA ASP A 50 22.44 -8.31 -11.09
C ASP A 50 23.28 -9.55 -11.37
N LYS A 51 23.39 -10.45 -10.38
CA LYS A 51 24.09 -11.72 -10.54
C LYS A 51 23.48 -12.58 -11.67
N ARG A 52 24.37 -13.07 -12.53
CA ARG A 52 24.07 -14.06 -13.58
C ARG A 52 25.06 -15.22 -13.44
N PRO A 53 24.62 -16.48 -13.46
CA PRO A 53 23.24 -16.96 -13.63
C PRO A 53 22.33 -16.62 -12.43
N LEU A 54 21.02 -16.60 -12.66
CA LEU A 54 20.02 -16.32 -11.63
C LEU A 54 20.02 -17.44 -10.58
N GLU A 55 20.33 -17.11 -9.33
CA GLU A 55 20.27 -18.07 -8.23
C GLU A 55 18.98 -17.87 -7.40
N ILE A 56 17.99 -18.72 -7.63
CA ILE A 56 16.77 -18.78 -6.81
C ILE A 56 16.99 -19.83 -5.72
N LYS A 57 17.02 -19.40 -4.45
CA LYS A 57 17.10 -20.27 -3.28
C LYS A 57 15.92 -20.00 -2.37
N ASP A 58 15.39 -21.05 -1.74
CA ASP A 58 14.27 -20.93 -0.79
C ASP A 58 14.58 -19.99 0.37
N ALA A 59 15.85 -19.88 0.77
CA ALA A 59 16.30 -18.99 1.85
C ALA A 59 15.94 -17.51 1.61
N TYR A 60 15.84 -17.07 0.36
CA TYR A 60 15.48 -15.70 0.02
C TYR A 60 13.97 -15.43 0.15
N PHE A 61 13.14 -16.48 0.06
CA PHE A 61 11.68 -16.37 -0.02
C PHE A 61 10.94 -17.11 1.10
N ALA A 62 11.66 -17.78 1.99
CA ALA A 62 11.10 -18.42 3.16
C ALA A 62 10.45 -17.38 4.07
N SER A 63 9.17 -17.57 4.37
CA SER A 63 8.49 -16.75 5.36
C SER A 63 9.16 -17.00 6.70
N GLN A 64 9.56 -15.94 7.42
CA GLN A 64 9.66 -16.08 8.86
C GLN A 64 8.24 -16.42 9.33
N VAL A 65 8.06 -17.61 9.93
CA VAL A 65 6.87 -17.87 10.72
C VAL A 65 6.80 -16.70 11.70
N ARG A 66 5.80 -15.83 11.55
CA ARG A 66 5.57 -14.78 12.54
C ARG A 66 5.20 -15.54 13.79
N GLY A 67 6.21 -15.82 14.63
CA GLY A 67 6.04 -16.50 15.89
C GLY A 67 4.84 -15.85 16.56
N GLU A 68 3.88 -16.68 16.95
CA GLU A 68 2.67 -16.23 17.60
C GLU A 68 3.09 -15.22 18.67
N ARG A 69 2.75 -13.94 18.45
CA ARG A 69 2.94 -12.94 19.49
C ARG A 69 2.04 -13.41 20.62
N LYS A 70 2.63 -14.07 21.64
CA LYS A 70 1.93 -14.35 22.89
C LYS A 70 1.39 -13.01 23.37
N ARG A 71 0.08 -12.78 23.20
CA ARG A 71 -0.60 -11.66 23.83
C ARG A 71 -0.42 -11.91 25.33
N SER A 72 0.44 -11.14 25.97
CA SER A 72 0.58 -11.20 27.43
C SER A 72 -0.81 -10.98 28.04
N PRO A 73 -1.23 -11.78 29.02
CA PRO A 73 -2.55 -11.60 29.62
C PRO A 73 -2.62 -10.22 30.31
N GLU A 74 -3.64 -9.47 29.92
CA GLU A 74 -4.32 -8.39 30.64
C GLU A 74 -3.58 -7.75 31.83
N LYS A 75 -3.07 -6.52 31.64
CA LYS A 75 -2.94 -5.59 32.77
C LYS A 75 -4.29 -4.91 32.97
N LYS A 76 -4.93 -5.28 34.08
CA LYS A 76 -6.22 -4.79 34.58
C LYS A 76 -6.28 -3.25 34.59
N THR A 77 -7.41 -2.77 34.09
CA THR A 77 -8.07 -1.47 34.32
C THR A 77 -7.50 -0.59 35.44
N ALA A 78 -7.03 0.60 35.07
CA ALA A 78 -7.02 1.76 35.95
C ALA A 78 -8.07 2.76 35.44
N VAL A 79 -9.25 2.71 36.05
CA VAL A 79 -10.35 3.65 35.82
C VAL A 79 -9.90 5.04 36.25
N ARG A 80 -9.71 5.97 35.31
CA ARG A 80 -9.64 7.40 35.61
C ARG A 80 -11.07 7.97 35.61
N LYS A 81 -11.62 8.19 36.81
CA LYS A 81 -12.77 9.07 37.03
C LYS A 81 -12.28 10.46 37.42
N VAL A 82 -12.49 11.46 36.56
CA VAL A 82 -12.73 12.87 36.91
C VAL A 82 -13.60 13.43 35.76
N ALA A 83 -14.93 13.42 35.89
CA ALA A 83 -15.78 14.49 36.42
C ALA A 83 -15.90 15.72 35.49
N ALA A 84 -16.93 15.67 34.64
CA ALA A 84 -17.94 16.69 34.37
C ALA A 84 -17.53 18.08 33.81
N LYS A 85 -17.99 18.33 32.57
CA LYS A 85 -19.02 19.32 32.17
C LYS A 85 -18.68 19.86 30.77
N ASN A 86 -19.52 19.57 29.78
CA ASN A 86 -20.34 20.59 29.10
C ASN A 86 -21.19 19.93 28.00
N LYS A 87 -22.47 20.29 28.04
CA LYS A 87 -23.48 20.00 27.04
C LYS A 87 -23.10 20.77 25.76
N ASN A 88 -23.37 20.23 24.56
CA ASN A 88 -24.54 20.58 23.75
C ASN A 88 -24.31 20.24 22.24
N VAL A 89 -25.40 19.82 21.57
CA VAL A 89 -25.68 19.81 20.10
C VAL A 89 -24.92 18.74 19.29
N VAL A 90 -25.51 17.63 18.80
CA VAL A 90 -26.50 17.41 17.70
C VAL A 90 -25.95 17.70 16.29
N ALA A 91 -26.34 16.84 15.33
CA ALA A 91 -26.00 16.73 13.89
C ALA A 91 -24.88 15.70 13.64
N GLU A 92 -25.09 14.49 13.11
CA GLU A 92 -25.72 14.07 11.83
C GLU A 92 -25.20 14.84 10.60
N GLU A 93 -25.16 14.15 9.45
CA GLU A 93 -24.72 14.59 8.10
C GLU A 93 -23.28 14.15 7.74
N GLU A 94 -23.09 13.00 7.07
CA GLU A 94 -23.27 12.71 5.61
C GLU A 94 -22.02 13.13 4.81
N TYR A 95 -21.26 12.16 4.27
CA TYR A 95 -21.15 11.86 2.83
C TYR A 95 -21.05 13.12 1.96
N GLU A 96 -19.85 13.45 1.44
CA GLU A 96 -19.58 14.12 0.16
C GLU A 96 -18.10 14.60 0.09
N GLU A 97 -17.19 13.78 -0.46
CA GLU A 97 -15.84 14.20 -0.90
C GLU A 97 -15.58 13.72 -2.35
N GLU A 98 -16.58 13.84 -3.22
CA GLU A 98 -16.44 13.61 -4.65
C GLU A 98 -17.19 14.69 -5.44
N GLU A 99 -16.70 15.94 -5.49
CA GLU A 99 -17.02 16.84 -6.63
C GLU A 99 -16.14 18.10 -6.80
N GLU A 100 -15.11 18.32 -5.98
CA GLU A 100 -14.35 19.59 -5.98
C GLU A 100 -13.22 19.71 -7.03
N GLN A 101 -13.25 18.95 -8.13
CA GLN A 101 -12.24 19.04 -9.20
C GLN A 101 -12.81 19.30 -10.60
N LYS A 102 -14.07 19.72 -10.71
CA LYS A 102 -14.71 19.99 -12.02
C LYS A 102 -15.13 21.44 -12.29
N GLU A 103 -14.86 22.39 -11.39
CA GLU A 103 -15.43 23.75 -11.50
C GLU A 103 -14.42 24.91 -11.44
N GLU A 104 -13.18 24.74 -11.93
CA GLU A 104 -12.20 25.85 -11.95
C GLU A 104 -11.55 26.13 -13.31
N LEU A 105 -12.23 25.84 -14.44
CA LEU A 105 -11.72 26.31 -15.75
C LEU A 105 -12.80 26.49 -16.83
N ALA A 106 -14.02 26.82 -16.42
CA ALA A 106 -15.01 27.41 -17.30
C ALA A 106 -15.35 28.79 -16.72
N ASP A 107 -14.70 29.82 -17.27
CA ASP A 107 -15.24 31.18 -17.45
C ASP A 107 -14.07 32.14 -17.67
N ASP A 108 -13.65 32.29 -18.93
CA ASP A 108 -13.24 33.59 -19.47
C ASP A 108 -13.63 33.65 -20.95
N ILE A 109 -14.90 34.04 -21.07
CA ILE A 109 -15.67 34.61 -22.17
C ILE A 109 -14.83 35.32 -23.26
N ASN A 110 -14.91 34.75 -24.47
CA ASN A 110 -15.41 35.37 -25.69
C ASN A 110 -15.62 36.91 -25.66
N GLU A 111 -14.67 37.68 -26.19
CA GLU A 111 -14.97 38.96 -26.84
C GLU A 111 -14.59 38.89 -28.32
N ASP A 112 -15.61 38.59 -29.13
CA ASP A 112 -15.68 38.97 -30.53
C ASP A 112 -15.49 40.48 -30.66
N SER A 113 -14.46 40.91 -31.40
CA SER A 113 -14.61 42.09 -32.24
C SER A 113 -13.76 41.96 -33.49
N ALA A 114 -14.47 41.71 -34.59
CA ALA A 114 -14.06 41.99 -35.95
C ALA A 114 -13.57 43.44 -36.14
N VAL A 115 -13.05 43.72 -37.35
CA VAL A 115 -12.70 45.04 -37.94
C VAL A 115 -11.23 45.40 -37.64
N VAL A 116 -10.27 45.51 -38.59
CA VAL A 116 -10.21 45.97 -39.99
C VAL A 116 -9.16 45.17 -40.76
#